data_AF-A0A9D4X1T1-F1
#
_entry.id   AF-A0A9D4X1T1-F1
#
_cell.length_a   1.000
_cell.length_b   1.000
_cell.length_c   1.000
_cell.angle_alpha   90.00
_cell.angle_beta   90.00
_cell.angle_gamma   90.00
#
_symmetry.space_group_name_H-M   'P 1'
#
loop_
_entity.id
_entity.type
_entity.pdbx_description
1 polymer ?
#
loop_
_entity_poly.entity_id
_entity_poly.type
_entity_poly.pdbx_seq_one_letter_code
_entity_poly.pdbx_strand_id
1 'polypeptide(L)'
;MSERSILEPDILDPHSRDYCVQESSIIEDEWGRTHASGVHVGGGIVLNLWRLIHEEVKPNLYSIEAVAEAVLRQKVSSLNHNVLTKWFSNELAHVFGIDLFSVLLRGSQYRVESMFLRLSHTQNYVAILSGRQQVASQPTMECLPLIMEPESGFYSDPVVVLDFQSLYPSMIITYNLCFCTCLGKVVASKTNTLGVSPFSPEQHVLQDLKDQILLTPNGVMFVPSNWFENPTPRDITITHLVPAVFGRAWI
;
A
#
# COMPACT_ATOMS: atom_id res chain seq x y z
N MET A 1 49.34 19.10 32.96
CA MET A 1 50.30 19.04 31.85
C MET A 1 49.63 18.21 30.73
N SER A 2 49.28 18.89 29.62
CA SER A 2 48.85 18.44 28.25
C SER A 2 47.92 17.21 28.07
N GLU A 3 46.72 17.37 27.48
CA GLU A 3 46.34 17.21 26.03
C GLU A 3 46.12 15.73 25.63
N ARG A 4 45.08 15.25 24.90
CA ARG A 4 44.28 15.77 23.77
C ARG A 4 42.99 14.94 23.56
N SER A 5 42.04 15.56 22.88
CA SER A 5 40.68 15.20 22.44
C SER A 5 40.57 14.30 21.19
N ILE A 6 39.51 13.47 21.07
CA ILE A 6 38.77 13.14 19.82
C ILE A 6 37.28 12.97 20.15
N LEU A 7 36.43 13.52 19.28
CA LEU A 7 35.00 13.86 19.42
C LEU A 7 34.03 12.71 19.08
N GLU A 8 32.97 12.53 19.88
CA GLU A 8 31.66 12.01 19.43
C GLU A 8 30.80 13.19 18.95
N PRO A 9 29.99 13.06 17.87
CA PRO A 9 28.95 14.03 17.57
C PRO A 9 27.61 13.59 18.15
N ASP A 10 27.19 14.29 19.20
CA ASP A 10 25.79 14.50 19.56
C ASP A 10 25.02 15.10 18.37
N ILE A 11 23.83 14.59 18.08
CA ILE A 11 22.83 15.32 17.30
C ILE A 11 21.59 15.47 18.18
N LEU A 12 21.45 16.67 18.72
CA LEU A 12 20.26 17.19 19.40
C LEU A 12 19.18 17.59 18.38
N ASP A 13 17.94 17.24 18.74
CA ASP A 13 16.65 17.63 18.13
C ASP A 13 16.41 19.14 18.03
N PRO A 14 15.36 19.56 17.29
CA PRO A 14 14.53 20.64 17.80
C PRO A 14 13.01 20.39 17.69
N HIS A 15 12.38 20.30 18.87
CA HIS A 15 11.14 20.98 19.30
C HIS A 15 9.73 20.64 18.71
N SER A 16 8.97 19.91 19.55
CA SER A 16 7.68 20.28 20.19
C SER A 16 6.32 19.90 19.55
N ARG A 17 5.62 18.92 20.15
CA ARG A 17 4.34 19.03 20.92
C ARG A 17 3.48 17.74 20.87
N ASP A 18 3.35 17.12 22.05
CA ASP A 18 2.27 16.28 22.62
C ASP A 18 1.39 15.37 21.73
N TYR A 19 1.46 14.05 21.97
CA TYR A 19 0.28 13.18 22.15
C TYR A 19 0.67 11.91 22.92
N CYS A 20 0.08 11.73 24.11
CA CYS A 20 0.17 10.54 24.95
C CYS A 20 -0.63 9.38 24.30
N VAL A 21 -0.01 8.22 24.11
CA VAL A 21 -0.71 6.96 23.79
C VAL A 21 -0.19 5.86 24.72
N GLN A 22 -1.14 5.19 25.37
CA GLN A 22 -0.98 4.21 26.44
C GLN A 22 0.13 3.20 26.21
N GLU A 23 1.07 3.24 27.14
CA GLU A 23 2.08 2.24 27.42
C GLU A 23 1.38 0.92 27.79
N SER A 24 1.28 -0.02 26.84
CA SER A 24 1.19 -1.41 27.21
C SER A 24 2.48 -1.69 27.96
N SER A 25 2.41 -1.77 29.29
CA SER A 25 3.55 -2.11 30.13
C SER A 25 4.15 -3.41 29.58
N ILE A 26 5.28 -3.27 28.89
CA ILE A 26 6.13 -4.39 28.53
C ILE A 26 6.54 -4.95 29.89
N ILE A 27 5.86 -6.00 30.35
CA ILE A 27 6.36 -6.79 31.46
C ILE A 27 7.72 -7.26 30.96
N GLU A 28 8.79 -6.73 31.57
CA GLU A 28 10.15 -7.14 31.27
C GLU A 28 10.34 -8.56 31.79
N ASP A 29 9.83 -9.53 31.04
CA ASP A 29 10.04 -10.94 31.33
C ASP A 29 11.45 -11.33 30.87
N GLU A 30 12.41 -10.99 31.70
CA GLU A 30 13.82 -11.30 31.55
C GLU A 30 14.07 -12.82 31.50
N TRP A 31 13.25 -13.60 32.21
CA TRP A 31 13.29 -15.07 32.18
C TRP A 31 12.80 -15.62 30.84
N GLY A 32 11.67 -15.12 30.32
CA GLY A 32 11.16 -15.48 29.01
C GLY A 32 12.13 -15.14 27.86
N ARG A 33 12.87 -14.03 27.95
CA ARG A 33 13.92 -13.67 26.96
C ARG A 33 15.11 -14.61 27.01
N THR A 34 15.50 -15.08 28.19
CA THR A 34 16.68 -15.93 28.40
C THR A 34 16.41 -17.43 28.29
N HIS A 35 15.15 -17.87 28.45
CA HIS A 35 14.80 -19.30 28.47
C HIS A 35 13.67 -19.69 27.50
N ALA A 36 12.91 -18.76 26.92
CA ALA A 36 11.76 -19.03 26.03
C ALA A 36 11.70 -18.11 24.79
N SER A 37 10.55 -17.66 24.31
CA SER A 37 10.46 -16.71 23.19
C SER A 37 10.58 -15.24 23.62
N GLY A 38 10.35 -14.94 24.91
CA GLY A 38 10.28 -13.58 25.45
C GLY A 38 9.08 -12.76 24.95
N VAL A 39 8.23 -13.35 24.11
CA VAL A 39 7.05 -12.73 23.49
C VAL A 39 5.83 -13.55 23.89
N HIS A 40 4.92 -12.93 24.63
CA HIS A 40 3.67 -13.55 25.07
C HIS A 40 2.50 -12.97 24.27
N VAL A 41 1.76 -13.85 23.60
CA VAL A 41 0.50 -13.52 22.94
C VAL A 41 -0.61 -14.25 23.69
N GLY A 42 -1.59 -13.50 24.22
CA GLY A 42 -2.70 -14.10 24.98
C GLY A 42 -3.42 -15.17 24.16
N GLY A 43 -3.45 -16.41 24.67
CA GLY A 43 -4.11 -17.55 24.03
C GLY A 43 -3.28 -18.32 22.98
N GLY A 44 -2.05 -17.87 22.66
CA GLY A 44 -1.17 -18.54 21.70
C GLY A 44 0.15 -18.98 22.34
N ILE A 45 0.64 -20.18 21.98
CA ILE A 45 1.96 -20.66 22.38
C ILE A 45 2.98 -20.18 21.34
N VAL A 46 3.96 -19.38 21.75
CA VAL A 46 5.05 -18.91 20.88
C VAL A 46 6.28 -19.78 21.11
N LEU A 47 6.67 -20.55 20.09
CA LEU A 47 7.84 -21.41 20.13
C LEU A 47 9.01 -20.75 19.40
N ASN A 48 10.14 -20.59 20.11
CA ASN A 48 11.39 -20.19 19.48
C ASN A 48 12.04 -21.45 18.87
N LEU A 49 11.84 -21.62 17.55
CA LEU A 49 12.30 -22.80 16.83
C LEU A 49 13.82 -23.00 16.93
N TRP A 50 14.60 -21.91 16.95
CA TRP A 50 16.06 -22.00 17.13
C TRP A 50 16.44 -22.61 18.48
N ARG A 51 15.74 -22.25 19.55
CA ARG A 51 15.95 -22.83 20.89
C ARG A 51 15.60 -24.31 20.95
N LEU A 52 14.44 -24.68 20.40
CA LEU A 52 14.01 -26.08 20.35
C LEU A 52 15.00 -26.96 19.60
N ILE A 53 15.49 -26.47 18.46
CA ILE A 53 16.49 -27.18 17.67
C ILE A 53 17.82 -27.28 18.41
N HIS A 54 18.22 -26.26 19.17
CA HIS A 54 19.44 -26.29 19.98
C HIS A 54 19.41 -27.32 21.11
N GLU A 55 18.23 -27.67 21.62
CA GLU A 55 18.07 -28.72 22.62
C GLU A 55 18.14 -30.13 21.99
N GLU A 56 17.58 -30.30 20.79
CA GLU A 56 17.42 -31.60 20.14
C GLU A 56 18.59 -31.98 19.19
N VAL A 57 19.18 -31.01 18.51
CA VAL A 57 20.19 -31.22 17.47
C VAL A 57 21.44 -30.43 17.82
N LYS A 58 22.62 -31.08 17.76
CA LYS A 58 23.92 -30.45 18.07
C LYS A 58 24.80 -30.32 16.82
N PRO A 59 24.46 -29.44 15.86
CA PRO A 59 25.36 -29.09 14.76
C PRO A 59 26.54 -28.26 15.28
N ASN A 60 27.62 -28.20 14.49
CA ASN A 60 28.80 -27.38 14.81
C ASN A 60 28.50 -25.85 14.75
N LEU A 61 27.43 -25.46 14.05
CA LEU A 61 26.97 -24.07 13.90
C LEU A 61 25.44 -24.04 13.90
N TYR A 62 24.83 -23.09 14.62
CA TYR A 62 23.37 -22.94 14.71
C TYR A 62 22.81 -21.88 13.76
N SER A 63 23.41 -21.74 12.58
CA SER A 63 22.80 -20.95 11.51
C SER A 63 21.65 -21.76 10.88
N ILE A 64 20.67 -21.07 10.29
CA ILE A 64 19.53 -21.73 9.66
C ILE A 64 19.96 -22.68 8.54
N GLU A 65 21.05 -22.37 7.84
CA GLU A 65 21.59 -23.17 6.76
C GLU A 65 22.21 -24.48 7.28
N ALA A 66 23.00 -24.40 8.35
CA ALA A 66 23.62 -25.57 8.97
C ALA A 66 22.58 -26.50 9.60
N VAL A 67 21.56 -25.91 10.22
CA VAL A 67 20.40 -26.65 10.75
C VAL A 67 19.60 -27.31 9.64
N ALA A 68 19.30 -26.59 8.54
CA ALA A 68 18.58 -27.13 7.40
C ALA A 68 19.34 -28.28 6.73
N GLU A 69 20.67 -28.17 6.60
CA GLU A 69 21.50 -29.25 6.08
C GLU A 69 21.50 -30.47 7.02
N ALA A 70 21.61 -30.26 8.33
CA ALA A 70 21.65 -31.34 9.32
C ALA A 70 20.30 -32.08 9.46
N VAL A 71 19.18 -31.35 9.46
CA VAL A 71 17.84 -31.90 9.72
C VAL A 71 17.15 -32.32 8.43
N LEU A 72 17.13 -31.44 7.43
CA LEU A 72 16.36 -31.65 6.19
C LEU A 72 17.21 -32.27 5.07
N ARG A 73 18.53 -32.43 5.28
CA ARG A 73 19.49 -32.88 4.25
C ARG A 73 19.43 -32.04 2.98
N GLN A 74 19.04 -30.77 3.11
CA GLN A 74 18.92 -29.84 2.00
C GLN A 74 19.94 -28.72 2.17
N LYS A 75 20.74 -28.50 1.13
CA LYS A 75 21.71 -27.41 1.12
C LYS A 75 21.01 -26.11 0.75
N VAL A 76 20.91 -25.20 1.72
CA VAL A 76 20.37 -23.85 1.52
C VAL A 76 21.52 -22.88 1.28
N SER A 77 21.47 -22.10 0.20
CA SER A 77 22.48 -21.08 -0.07
C SER A 77 22.31 -19.90 0.88
N SER A 78 23.34 -19.60 1.67
CA SER A 78 23.38 -18.36 2.45
C SER A 78 23.60 -17.18 1.51
N LEU A 79 22.59 -16.35 1.34
CA LEU A 79 22.67 -15.12 0.55
C LEU A 79 22.93 -13.96 1.50
N ASN A 80 23.89 -13.10 1.15
CA ASN A 80 24.16 -11.90 1.93
C ASN A 80 22.93 -10.98 1.86
N HIS A 81 22.46 -10.48 3.01
CA HIS A 81 21.30 -9.59 3.11
C HIS A 81 21.43 -8.38 2.18
N ASN A 82 22.65 -7.88 1.95
CA ASN A 82 22.90 -6.78 1.02
C ASN A 82 22.58 -7.13 -0.44
N VAL A 83 22.81 -8.37 -0.86
CA VAL A 83 22.50 -8.84 -2.22
C VAL A 83 20.99 -8.97 -2.39
N LEU A 84 20.29 -9.54 -1.41
CA LEU A 84 18.84 -9.67 -1.41
C LEU A 84 18.14 -8.31 -1.43
N THR A 85 18.58 -7.39 -0.56
CA THR A 85 18.06 -6.02 -0.51
C THR A 85 18.33 -5.29 -1.82
N LYS A 86 19.54 -5.44 -2.39
CA LYS A 86 19.89 -4.83 -3.68
C LYS A 86 19.04 -5.38 -4.83
N TRP A 87 18.85 -6.70 -4.91
CA TRP A 87 18.04 -7.31 -5.97
C TRP A 87 16.58 -6.87 -5.90
N PHE A 88 15.95 -7.01 -4.74
CA PHE A 88 14.55 -6.64 -4.55
C PHE A 88 14.30 -5.13 -4.74
N SER A 89 15.20 -4.30 -4.22
CA SER A 89 14.99 -2.85 -4.25
C SER A 89 15.38 -2.23 -5.59
N ASN A 90 16.32 -2.81 -6.35
CA ASN A 90 16.74 -2.25 -7.63
C ASN A 90 15.66 -2.36 -8.71
N GLU A 91 15.00 -3.53 -8.82
CA GLU A 91 13.90 -3.70 -9.77
C GLU A 91 12.73 -2.76 -9.44
N LEU A 92 12.34 -2.68 -8.17
CA LEU A 92 11.27 -1.79 -7.73
C LEU A 92 11.64 -0.31 -7.87
N ALA A 93 12.89 0.08 -7.60
CA ALA A 93 13.36 1.45 -7.79
C ALA A 93 13.26 1.87 -9.26
N HIS A 94 13.60 0.97 -10.19
CA HIS A 94 13.45 1.24 -11.63
C HIS A 94 11.99 1.33 -12.06
N VAL A 95 11.12 0.42 -11.58
CA VAL A 95 9.68 0.45 -11.91
C VAL A 95 9.02 1.71 -11.38
N PHE A 96 9.24 2.04 -10.11
CA PHE A 96 8.64 3.22 -9.48
C PHE A 96 9.36 4.51 -9.81
N GLY A 97 10.57 4.49 -10.37
CA GLY A 97 11.38 5.67 -10.66
C GLY A 97 11.70 6.50 -9.42
N ILE A 98 12.07 5.83 -8.32
CA ILE A 98 12.43 6.44 -7.03
C ILE A 98 13.77 5.91 -6.55
N ASP A 99 14.39 6.58 -5.58
CA ASP A 99 15.65 6.12 -5.01
C ASP A 99 15.49 4.81 -4.22
N LEU A 100 16.57 4.04 -4.16
CA LEU A 100 16.61 2.72 -3.52
C LEU A 100 16.18 2.77 -2.05
N PHE A 101 16.61 3.79 -1.31
CA PHE A 101 16.29 3.94 0.10
C PHE A 101 14.79 4.25 0.29
N SER A 102 14.20 5.04 -0.59
CA SER A 102 12.76 5.32 -0.57
C SER A 102 11.92 4.09 -0.90
N VAL A 103 12.39 3.15 -1.71
CA VAL A 103 11.68 1.86 -1.88
C VAL A 103 11.53 1.14 -0.55
N LEU A 104 12.58 1.09 0.27
CA LEU A 104 12.58 0.35 1.54
C LEU A 104 11.86 1.10 2.67
N LEU A 105 12.08 2.42 2.76
CA LEU A 105 11.70 3.22 3.92
C LEU A 105 10.38 3.96 3.72
N ARG A 106 9.94 4.22 2.48
CA ARG A 106 8.70 4.96 2.20
C ARG A 106 7.55 4.02 1.90
N GLY A 107 6.36 4.43 2.34
CA GLY A 107 5.12 3.69 2.13
C GLY A 107 4.66 3.65 0.67
N SER A 108 3.61 2.86 0.43
CA SER A 108 3.00 2.69 -0.89
C SER A 108 2.55 4.01 -1.53
N GLN A 109 2.04 4.95 -0.73
CA GLN A 109 1.61 6.28 -1.22
C GLN A 109 2.74 7.03 -1.94
N TYR A 110 3.97 6.99 -1.43
CA TYR A 110 5.10 7.66 -2.08
C TYR A 110 5.39 7.04 -3.47
N ARG A 111 5.26 5.71 -3.58
CA ARG A 111 5.45 4.98 -4.83
C ARG A 111 4.36 5.36 -5.84
N VAL A 112 3.11 5.43 -5.40
CA VAL A 112 1.96 5.93 -6.17
C VAL A 112 2.23 7.33 -6.71
N GLU A 113 2.48 8.28 -5.81
CA GLU A 113 2.60 9.70 -6.15
C GLU A 113 3.76 9.93 -7.11
N SER A 114 4.87 9.21 -6.94
CA SER A 114 6.00 9.31 -7.85
C SER A 114 5.65 8.93 -9.30
N MET A 115 4.88 7.85 -9.50
CA MET A 115 4.43 7.43 -10.82
C MET A 115 3.39 8.41 -11.37
N PHE A 116 2.40 8.78 -10.55
CA PHE A 116 1.32 9.68 -10.92
C PHE A 116 1.81 11.07 -11.37
N LEU A 117 2.73 11.68 -10.61
CA LEU A 117 3.30 12.99 -10.95
C LEU A 117 4.11 12.97 -12.24
N ARG A 118 4.90 11.90 -12.48
CA ARG A 118 5.64 11.76 -13.74
C ARG A 118 4.70 11.67 -14.93
N LEU A 119 3.65 10.84 -14.84
CA LEU A 119 2.67 10.72 -15.92
C LEU A 119 1.94 12.04 -16.16
N SER A 120 1.48 12.68 -15.08
CA SER A 120 0.80 13.98 -15.14
C SER A 120 1.65 15.03 -15.84
N HIS A 121 2.94 15.11 -15.49
CA HIS A 121 3.88 16.04 -16.12
C HIS A 121 4.06 15.77 -17.62
N THR A 122 4.10 14.49 -18.06
CA THR A 122 4.24 14.16 -19.49
C THR A 122 3.02 14.54 -20.35
N GLN A 123 1.89 14.85 -19.72
CA GLN A 123 0.62 15.21 -20.35
C GLN A 123 0.18 16.63 -20.02
N ASN A 124 1.04 17.44 -19.39
CA ASN A 124 0.73 18.80 -18.95
C ASN A 124 -0.45 18.90 -17.96
N TYR A 125 -0.69 17.84 -17.17
CA TYR A 125 -1.61 17.89 -16.05
C TYR A 125 -0.95 18.47 -14.79
N VAL A 126 -1.76 19.15 -13.97
CA VAL A 126 -1.36 19.67 -12.67
C VAL A 126 -2.06 18.84 -11.59
N ALA A 127 -1.28 18.23 -10.70
CA ALA A 127 -1.81 17.50 -9.56
C ALA A 127 -2.30 18.47 -8.49
N ILE A 128 -3.46 18.17 -7.90
CA ILE A 128 -4.00 18.93 -6.76
C ILE A 128 -3.26 18.48 -5.50
N LEU A 129 -2.72 19.44 -4.75
CA LEU A 129 -2.15 19.21 -3.43
C LEU A 129 -3.19 19.58 -2.38
N SER A 130 -3.39 18.71 -1.40
CA SER A 130 -4.37 18.93 -0.34
C SER A 130 -3.74 18.83 1.03
N GLY A 131 -4.12 19.77 1.89
CA GLY A 131 -3.67 19.78 3.28
C GLY A 131 -4.40 18.72 4.12
N ARG A 132 -3.80 18.32 5.24
CA ARG A 132 -4.40 17.35 6.19
C ARG A 132 -5.82 17.73 6.62
N GLN A 133 -6.07 19.03 6.82
CA GLN A 133 -7.39 19.54 7.21
C GLN A 133 -8.43 19.34 6.10
N GLN A 134 -8.07 19.55 4.83
CA GLN A 134 -8.96 19.36 3.69
C GLN A 134 -9.31 17.88 3.51
N VAL A 135 -8.31 17.00 3.62
CA VAL A 135 -8.51 15.55 3.57
C VAL A 135 -9.38 15.07 4.73
N ALA A 136 -9.22 15.63 5.93
CA ALA A 136 -10.07 15.29 7.08
C ALA A 136 -11.52 15.77 6.91
N SER A 137 -11.75 16.82 6.13
CA SER A 137 -13.09 17.38 5.84
C SER A 137 -13.81 16.73 4.65
N GLN A 138 -13.15 15.80 3.95
CA GLN A 138 -13.74 15.17 2.77
C GLN A 138 -14.95 14.29 3.16
N PRO A 139 -15.92 14.10 2.25
CA PRO A 139 -17.02 13.18 2.48
C PRO A 139 -16.54 11.77 2.81
N THR A 140 -17.21 11.11 3.77
CA THR A 140 -16.90 9.73 4.14
C THR A 140 -17.23 8.76 3.00
N MET A 141 -16.47 7.68 2.90
CA MET A 141 -16.74 6.53 2.05
C MET A 141 -18.17 5.99 2.27
N GLU A 142 -18.96 5.93 1.21
CA GLU A 142 -20.36 5.44 1.23
C GLU A 142 -20.48 3.97 0.77
N CYS A 143 -19.46 3.44 0.09
CA CYS A 143 -19.48 2.10 -0.50
C CYS A 143 -18.70 1.11 0.37
N LEU A 144 -19.29 -0.05 0.63
CA LEU A 144 -18.67 -1.14 1.38
C LEU A 144 -18.57 -2.39 0.50
N PRO A 145 -17.52 -3.21 0.67
CA PRO A 145 -17.44 -4.49 -0.03
C PRO A 145 -18.57 -5.41 0.41
N LEU A 146 -19.13 -6.17 -0.53
CA LEU A 146 -20.09 -7.20 -0.23
C LEU A 146 -19.36 -8.42 0.35
N ILE A 147 -19.74 -8.80 1.58
CA ILE A 147 -19.34 -10.05 2.20
C ILE A 147 -20.61 -10.88 2.34
N MET A 148 -20.66 -12.03 1.65
CA MET A 148 -21.79 -12.95 1.76
C MET A 148 -21.71 -13.74 3.06
N GLU A 149 -22.84 -14.00 3.69
CA GLU A 149 -22.91 -14.89 4.84
C GLU A 149 -22.66 -16.34 4.40
N PRO A 150 -21.67 -17.04 4.98
CA PRO A 150 -21.37 -18.41 4.58
C PRO A 150 -22.36 -19.39 5.19
N GLU A 151 -22.79 -20.38 4.41
CA GLU A 151 -23.49 -21.54 4.96
C GLU A 151 -22.51 -22.43 5.72
N SER A 152 -22.70 -22.51 7.03
CA SER A 152 -21.83 -23.29 7.91
C SER A 152 -22.20 -24.77 7.84
N GLY A 153 -21.25 -25.61 7.44
CA GLY A 153 -21.47 -27.04 7.33
C GLY A 153 -20.23 -27.80 6.88
N PHE A 154 -20.36 -29.13 6.84
CA PHE A 154 -19.36 -30.01 6.28
C PHE A 154 -19.75 -30.36 4.84
N TYR A 155 -18.93 -29.96 3.88
CA TYR A 155 -19.17 -30.22 2.46
C TYR A 155 -18.45 -31.49 2.04
N SER A 156 -19.22 -32.53 1.69
CA SER A 156 -18.68 -33.82 1.21
C SER A 156 -18.37 -33.78 -0.29
N ASP A 157 -19.08 -32.92 -1.03
CA ASP A 157 -18.90 -32.68 -2.46
C ASP A 157 -17.80 -31.62 -2.72
N PRO A 158 -17.11 -31.66 -3.86
CA PRO A 158 -16.09 -30.67 -4.19
C PRO A 158 -16.69 -29.26 -4.34
N VAL A 159 -16.09 -28.28 -3.65
CA VAL A 159 -16.49 -26.87 -3.72
C VAL A 159 -15.56 -26.12 -4.69
N VAL A 160 -16.14 -25.53 -5.73
CA VAL A 160 -15.38 -24.72 -6.71
C VAL A 160 -15.20 -23.31 -6.15
N VAL A 161 -13.94 -22.86 -6.09
CA VAL A 161 -13.57 -21.50 -5.68
C VAL A 161 -13.27 -20.67 -6.92
N LEU A 162 -14.01 -19.57 -7.10
CA LEU A 162 -13.82 -18.61 -8.17
C LEU A 162 -13.35 -17.28 -7.59
N ASP A 163 -12.32 -16.70 -8.18
CA ASP A 163 -11.79 -15.40 -7.79
C ASP A 163 -11.48 -14.57 -9.05
N PHE A 164 -11.59 -13.25 -8.92
CA PHE A 164 -11.22 -12.32 -9.98
C PHE A 164 -9.73 -12.02 -9.91
N GLN A 165 -9.02 -12.20 -11.02
CA GLN A 165 -7.64 -11.72 -11.12
C GLN A 165 -7.66 -10.19 -11.22
N SER A 166 -7.31 -9.50 -10.12
CA SER A 166 -7.22 -8.04 -10.07
C SER A 166 -8.55 -7.32 -10.33
N LEU A 167 -9.57 -7.57 -9.49
CA LEU A 167 -10.92 -6.98 -9.61
C LEU A 167 -10.90 -5.44 -9.78
N TYR A 168 -10.38 -4.70 -8.80
CA TYR A 168 -10.40 -3.22 -8.82
C TYR A 168 -9.61 -2.63 -10.00
N PRO A 169 -8.37 -3.07 -10.29
CA PRO A 169 -7.67 -2.62 -11.48
C PRO A 169 -8.44 -2.83 -12.78
N SER A 170 -9.04 -4.00 -12.93
CA SER A 170 -9.81 -4.34 -14.13
C SER A 170 -11.05 -3.44 -14.27
N MET A 171 -11.74 -3.14 -13.17
CA MET A 171 -12.87 -2.20 -13.16
C MET A 171 -12.43 -0.77 -13.51
N ILE A 172 -11.36 -0.28 -12.89
CA ILE A 172 -10.84 1.07 -13.14
C ILE A 172 -10.50 1.28 -14.61
N ILE A 173 -9.84 0.29 -15.23
CA ILE A 173 -9.48 0.31 -16.65
C ILE A 173 -10.72 0.24 -17.54
N THR A 174 -11.58 -0.75 -17.32
CA THR A 174 -12.72 -1.04 -18.21
C THR A 174 -13.72 0.12 -18.24
N TYR A 175 -13.96 0.72 -17.08
CA TYR A 175 -14.92 1.81 -16.89
C TYR A 175 -14.28 3.20 -16.96
N ASN A 176 -13.01 3.30 -17.34
CA ASN A 176 -12.26 4.56 -17.47
C ASN A 176 -12.36 5.46 -16.22
N LEU A 177 -12.23 4.86 -15.03
CA LEU A 177 -12.37 5.56 -13.75
C LEU A 177 -11.07 6.31 -13.42
N CYS A 178 -11.02 7.61 -13.65
CA CYS A 178 -9.85 8.43 -13.40
C CYS A 178 -10.22 9.81 -12.86
N PHE A 179 -9.27 10.50 -12.21
CA PHE A 179 -9.44 11.88 -11.77
C PHE A 179 -9.73 12.83 -12.94
N CYS A 180 -9.12 12.60 -14.11
CA CYS A 180 -9.30 13.45 -15.29
C CYS A 180 -10.58 13.16 -16.09
N THR A 181 -11.25 12.03 -15.84
CA THR A 181 -12.47 11.63 -16.55
C THR A 181 -13.73 11.81 -15.68
N CYS A 182 -13.57 12.18 -14.41
CA CYS A 182 -14.67 12.37 -13.48
C CYS A 182 -15.39 13.71 -13.71
N LEU A 183 -16.71 13.65 -13.91
CA LEU A 183 -17.59 14.81 -14.12
C LEU A 183 -18.41 15.20 -12.87
N GLY A 184 -18.22 14.50 -11.75
CA GLY A 184 -18.88 14.79 -10.48
C GLY A 184 -20.19 14.01 -10.26
N LYS A 185 -20.88 14.27 -9.15
CA LYS A 185 -22.13 13.57 -8.78
C LYS A 185 -23.32 14.10 -9.60
N VAL A 186 -24.23 13.21 -10.02
CA VAL A 186 -25.48 13.56 -10.73
C VAL A 186 -26.40 14.39 -9.82
N VAL A 187 -26.54 13.96 -8.56
CA VAL A 187 -27.34 14.68 -7.58
C VAL A 187 -26.46 15.73 -6.93
N ALA A 188 -26.77 17.00 -7.19
CA ALA A 188 -26.06 18.12 -6.58
C ALA A 188 -26.21 18.06 -5.06
N SER A 189 -25.12 17.75 -4.36
CA SER A 189 -25.03 18.01 -2.93
C SER A 189 -24.92 19.52 -2.71
N LYS A 190 -25.18 20.02 -1.50
CA LYS A 190 -25.15 21.47 -1.15
C LYS A 190 -23.88 22.19 -1.60
N THR A 191 -22.79 21.45 -1.77
CA THR A 191 -21.59 21.82 -2.53
C THR A 191 -21.21 20.63 -3.42
N ASN A 192 -21.06 20.82 -4.73
CA ASN A 192 -20.51 19.79 -5.61
C ASN A 192 -19.02 19.62 -5.33
N THR A 193 -18.70 18.88 -4.27
CA THR A 193 -17.33 18.59 -3.86
C THR A 193 -16.90 17.27 -4.46
N LEU A 194 -15.82 17.29 -5.23
CA LEU A 194 -15.15 16.08 -5.71
C LEU A 194 -13.93 15.83 -4.81
N GLY A 195 -14.05 14.86 -3.91
CA GLY A 195 -13.05 14.57 -2.88
C GLY A 195 -12.86 15.77 -1.95
N VAL A 196 -11.78 16.52 -2.18
CA VAL A 196 -11.29 17.64 -1.37
C VAL A 196 -11.49 19.01 -2.02
N SER A 197 -11.82 19.05 -3.31
CA SER A 197 -11.98 20.30 -4.07
C SER A 197 -13.43 20.51 -4.55
N PRO A 198 -13.95 21.74 -4.55
CA PRO A 198 -15.20 22.04 -5.24
C PRO A 198 -14.98 21.86 -6.76
N PHE A 199 -15.89 21.15 -7.41
CA PHE A 199 -15.85 20.90 -8.84
C PHE A 199 -17.22 21.09 -9.45
N SER A 200 -17.32 21.90 -10.50
CA SER A 200 -18.55 22.06 -11.27
C SER A 200 -18.22 21.88 -12.75
N PRO A 201 -18.76 20.84 -13.41
CA PRO A 201 -18.57 20.68 -14.84
C PRO A 201 -19.29 21.79 -15.62
N GLU A 202 -18.73 22.15 -16.78
CA GLU A 202 -19.36 23.11 -17.67
C GLU A 202 -20.59 22.48 -18.35
N GLN A 203 -21.69 23.23 -18.39
CA GLN A 203 -22.99 22.68 -18.80
C GLN A 203 -23.05 22.30 -20.30
N HIS A 204 -22.23 22.93 -21.14
CA HIS A 204 -22.14 22.58 -22.56
C HIS A 204 -21.51 21.20 -22.76
N VAL A 205 -20.43 20.90 -22.03
CA VAL A 205 -19.75 19.59 -22.05
C VAL A 205 -20.71 18.48 -21.65
N LEU A 206 -21.58 18.72 -20.65
CA LEU A 206 -22.60 17.76 -20.23
C LEU A 206 -23.70 17.54 -21.27
N GLN A 207 -24.05 18.56 -22.06
CA GLN A 207 -25.05 18.43 -23.12
C GLN A 207 -24.51 17.62 -24.30
N ASP A 208 -23.25 17.86 -24.67
CA ASP A 208 -22.58 17.16 -25.77
C ASP A 208 -22.32 15.68 -25.43
N LEU A 209 -22.04 15.38 -24.16
CA LEU A 209 -21.72 14.03 -23.69
C LEU A 209 -22.93 13.23 -23.19
N LYS A 210 -24.12 13.83 -23.15
CA LYS A 210 -25.30 13.28 -22.45
C LYS A 210 -25.59 11.81 -22.75
N ASP A 211 -25.41 11.40 -24.01
CA ASP A 211 -25.76 10.05 -24.48
C ASP A 211 -24.65 9.01 -24.25
N GLN A 212 -23.44 9.44 -23.87
CA GLN A 212 -22.28 8.56 -23.72
C GLN A 212 -21.68 8.56 -22.31
N ILE A 213 -22.16 9.40 -21.40
CA ILE A 213 -21.68 9.46 -20.00
C ILE A 213 -21.90 8.10 -19.32
N LEU A 214 -20.83 7.61 -18.69
CA LEU A 214 -20.92 6.46 -17.81
C LEU A 214 -21.37 6.91 -16.43
N LEU A 215 -22.48 6.37 -15.95
CA LEU A 215 -22.96 6.58 -14.58
C LEU A 215 -22.61 5.37 -13.70
N THR A 216 -21.82 5.60 -12.67
CA THR A 216 -21.48 4.56 -11.69
C THR A 216 -22.59 4.38 -10.65
N PRO A 217 -22.69 3.22 -9.98
CA PRO A 217 -23.73 2.96 -8.97
C PRO A 217 -23.75 3.95 -7.80
N ASN A 218 -22.62 4.59 -7.48
CA ASN A 218 -22.51 5.64 -6.47
C ASN A 218 -22.97 7.03 -6.97
N GLY A 219 -23.53 7.12 -8.18
CA GLY A 219 -24.09 8.35 -8.75
C GLY A 219 -23.04 9.34 -9.27
N VAL A 220 -21.81 8.91 -9.52
CA VAL A 220 -20.74 9.73 -10.11
C VAL A 220 -20.70 9.52 -11.63
N MET A 221 -20.51 10.60 -12.37
CA MET A 221 -20.43 10.60 -13.83
C MET A 221 -18.97 10.51 -14.30
N PHE A 222 -18.71 9.70 -15.32
CA PHE A 222 -17.41 9.59 -15.96
C PHE A 222 -17.51 9.72 -17.49
N VAL A 223 -16.47 10.29 -18.10
CA VAL A 223 -16.31 10.38 -19.55
C VAL A 223 -15.94 8.99 -20.10
N PRO A 224 -16.63 8.51 -21.14
CA PRO A 224 -16.33 7.22 -21.76
C PRO A 224 -15.01 7.26 -22.53
N SER A 225 -14.37 6.11 -22.70
CA SER A 225 -13.05 5.98 -23.33
C SER A 225 -13.03 6.29 -24.84
N ASN A 226 -14.19 6.28 -25.50
CA ASN A 226 -14.35 6.61 -26.93
C ASN A 226 -14.37 8.13 -27.22
N TRP A 227 -14.46 8.98 -26.20
CA TRP A 227 -14.50 10.42 -26.37
C TRP A 227 -13.16 10.98 -26.88
N PHE A 228 -12.05 10.38 -26.46
CA PHE A 228 -10.76 10.70 -27.02
C PHE A 228 -10.61 9.94 -28.33
N GLU A 229 -10.86 10.59 -29.47
CA GLU A 229 -10.84 10.02 -30.82
C GLU A 229 -9.51 9.31 -31.16
N ASN A 230 -8.45 9.62 -30.41
CA ASN A 230 -7.23 8.83 -30.29
C ASN A 230 -6.74 8.92 -28.83
N PRO A 231 -7.12 7.99 -27.93
CA PRO A 231 -6.54 7.99 -26.60
C PRO A 231 -5.05 7.77 -26.79
N THR A 232 -4.23 8.76 -26.44
CA THR A 232 -2.79 8.56 -26.59
C THR A 232 -2.39 7.36 -25.74
N PRO A 233 -1.34 6.60 -26.09
CA PRO A 233 -0.86 5.50 -25.25
C PRO A 233 -0.64 5.95 -23.78
N ARG A 234 -0.44 7.25 -23.57
CA ARG A 234 -0.25 7.91 -22.28
C ARG A 234 -1.55 8.08 -21.48
N ASP A 235 -2.69 8.36 -22.12
CA ASP A 235 -3.99 8.55 -21.44
C ASP A 235 -4.47 7.22 -20.85
N ILE A 236 -4.28 6.16 -21.62
CA ILE A 236 -4.46 4.77 -21.19
C ILE A 236 -3.49 4.46 -20.03
N THR A 237 -2.23 4.88 -20.12
CA THR A 237 -1.23 4.60 -19.08
C THR A 237 -1.59 5.19 -17.70
N ILE A 238 -2.22 6.38 -17.62
CA ILE A 238 -2.68 6.92 -16.34
C ILE A 238 -3.78 6.04 -15.73
N THR A 239 -4.81 5.70 -16.50
CA THR A 239 -5.91 4.84 -16.01
C THR A 239 -5.41 3.42 -15.67
N HIS A 240 -4.32 2.96 -16.29
CA HIS A 240 -3.74 1.63 -16.08
C HIS A 240 -2.70 1.53 -14.96
N LEU A 241 -1.92 2.59 -14.67
CA LEU A 241 -0.89 2.57 -13.61
C LEU A 241 -1.41 3.04 -12.25
N VAL A 242 -2.44 3.89 -12.25
CA VAL A 242 -3.14 4.27 -11.02
C VAL A 242 -3.68 3.05 -10.26
N PRO A 243 -4.30 2.03 -10.84
CA PRO A 243 -4.81 0.91 -10.05
C PRO A 243 -3.74 -0.03 -9.43
N ALA A 244 -2.52 -0.09 -9.97
CA ALA A 244 -1.52 -1.09 -9.56
C ALA A 244 -0.82 -0.79 -8.22
N VAL A 245 -0.96 0.42 -7.67
CA VAL A 245 -0.12 0.89 -6.55
C VAL A 245 -0.94 1.43 -5.36
N PHE A 246 -2.27 1.55 -5.49
CA PHE A 246 -3.09 2.28 -4.51
C PHE A 246 -3.60 1.37 -3.38
N GLY A 247 -2.99 1.51 -2.21
CA GLY A 247 -3.60 1.15 -0.93
C GLY A 247 -4.16 2.40 -0.25
N ARG A 248 -5.47 2.39 0.04
CA ARG A 248 -6.22 3.36 0.86
C ARG A 248 -6.28 4.81 0.35
N ALA A 249 -6.81 5.05 -0.85
CA ALA A 249 -7.22 6.42 -1.26
C ALA A 249 -8.20 6.43 -2.45
N TRP A 250 -9.19 5.54 -2.48
CA TRP A 250 -10.29 5.65 -3.44
C TRP A 250 -11.62 5.57 -2.69
N ILE A 251 -12.34 6.70 -2.75
CA ILE A 251 -13.72 7.04 -2.31
C ILE A 251 -14.21 6.29 -1.09
#